data_AF-A0A7C0Z7V7-F1
#
_entry.id   AF-A0A7C0Z7V7-F1
#
_cell.length_a   1.000
_cell.length_b   1.000
_cell.length_c   1.000
_cell.angle_alpha   90.00
_cell.angle_beta   90.00
_cell.angle_gamma   90.00
#
_symmetry.space_group_name_H-M   'P 1'
#
loop_
_entity.id
_entity.type
_entity.pdbx_description
1 polymer ?
#
loop_
_entity_poly.entity_id
_entity_poly.type
_entity_poly.pdbx_seq_one_letter_code
_entity_poly.pdbx_strand_id
1 'polypeptide(L)'
;MKIAVASGKGGTGKTTVAVNLALSIGEAQLLDCDVEAPNVHLLLHPRGVESNPVYVKAPRIIEDRCNYCGRCAEACNFNAIFAARGRIILFEELCHG
;
A
#
# COMPACT_ATOMS: atom_id res chain seq x y z
N MET A 1 -5.41 -0.90 24.57
CA MET A 1 -5.75 0.48 24.18
C MET A 1 -5.19 0.75 22.79
N LYS A 2 -5.83 1.57 21.95
CA LYS A 2 -5.31 1.97 20.63
C LYS A 2 -5.26 3.49 20.56
N ILE A 3 -4.13 4.05 20.13
CA ILE A 3 -3.92 5.50 20.02
C ILE A 3 -3.47 5.79 18.58
N ALA A 4 -4.11 6.76 17.93
CA ALA A 4 -3.72 7.24 16.62
C ALA A 4 -3.11 8.64 16.73
N VAL A 5 -1.91 8.83 16.18
CA VAL A 5 -1.25 10.13 16.07
C VAL A 5 -1.35 10.59 14.62
N ALA A 6 -2.20 11.59 14.36
CA ALA A 6 -2.49 12.08 13.01
C ALA A 6 -2.35 13.61 12.92
N SER A 7 -2.15 14.12 11.71
CA SER A 7 -2.06 15.56 11.42
C SER A 7 -2.36 15.83 9.94
N GLY A 8 -2.88 17.01 9.61
CA GLY A 8 -3.22 17.36 8.22
C GLY A 8 -2.08 17.87 7.33
N LYS A 9 -0.83 17.95 7.81
CA LYS A 9 0.33 18.41 7.01
C LYS A 9 1.57 17.55 7.23
N GLY A 10 2.47 17.54 6.24
CA GLY A 10 3.83 17.00 6.39
C GLY A 10 4.69 17.88 7.31
N GLY A 11 5.68 17.29 7.98
CA GLY A 11 6.65 18.05 8.82
C GLY A 11 6.14 18.52 10.19
N THR A 12 4.94 18.11 10.61
CA THR A 12 4.32 18.51 11.89
C THR A 12 4.82 17.76 13.12
N GLY A 13 5.78 16.83 12.95
CA GLY A 13 6.33 16.03 14.06
C GLY A 13 5.51 14.81 14.47
N LYS A 14 4.54 14.35 13.67
CA LYS A 14 3.73 13.14 13.93
C LYS A 14 4.57 11.94 14.39
N THR A 15 5.58 11.59 13.59
CA THR A 15 6.45 10.43 13.85
C THR A 15 7.22 10.61 15.16
N THR A 16 7.74 11.82 15.42
CA THR A 16 8.44 12.14 16.67
C THR A 16 7.55 11.93 17.89
N VAL A 17 6.30 12.42 17.84
CA VAL A 17 5.33 12.24 18.93
C VAL A 17 4.96 10.76 19.09
N ALA A 18 4.66 10.06 17.99
CA ALA A 18 4.28 8.65 18.02
C ALA A 18 5.37 7.75 18.62
N VAL A 19 6.64 7.95 18.22
CA VAL A 19 7.79 7.19 18.73
C VAL A 19 8.01 7.46 20.22
N ASN A 20 8.05 8.72 20.65
CA ASN A 20 8.29 9.03 22.07
C ASN A 20 7.14 8.60 22.97
N LEU A 21 5.89 8.65 22.48
CA LEU A 21 4.74 8.12 23.21
C LEU A 21 4.86 6.60 23.40
N ALA A 22 5.19 5.86 22.34
CA ALA A 22 5.39 4.42 22.43
C ALA A 22 6.51 4.05 23.42
N LEU A 23 7.65 4.74 23.36
CA LEU A 23 8.79 4.52 24.27
C LEU A 23 8.44 4.85 25.74
N SER A 24 7.61 5.86 25.97
CA SER A 24 7.18 6.28 27.32
C SER A 24 6.19 5.31 27.95
N ILE A 25 5.40 4.59 27.15
CA ILE A 25 4.48 3.53 27.60
C ILE A 25 5.24 2.24 27.94
N GLY A 26 6.38 1.99 27.28
CA GLY A 26 7.15 0.76 27.42
C GLY A 26 6.71 -0.29 26.40
N GLU A 27 5.90 -1.27 26.81
CA GLU A 27 5.41 -2.35 25.93
C GLU A 27 4.31 -1.85 24.99
N ALA A 28 4.71 -1.14 23.93
CA ALA A 28 3.81 -0.64 22.89
C ALA A 28 4.15 -1.22 21.52
N GLN A 29 3.12 -1.65 20.79
CA GLN A 29 3.25 -1.92 19.35
C GLN A 29 3.10 -0.61 18.58
N LEU A 30 4.16 -0.22 17.88
CA LEU A 30 4.16 0.97 17.02
C LEU A 30 3.97 0.56 15.57
N LEU A 31 3.01 1.19 14.89
CA LEU A 31 2.74 1.00 13.47
C LEU A 31 2.90 2.35 12.76
N ASP A 32 3.73 2.38 11.72
CA ASP A 32 3.83 3.54 10.83
C ASP A 32 2.84 3.36 9.68
N CYS A 33 1.72 4.08 9.74
CA CYS A 33 0.65 4.00 8.75
C CYS A 33 0.78 5.04 7.63
N ASP A 34 1.94 5.71 7.51
CA ASP A 34 2.24 6.57 6.36
C ASP A 34 2.68 5.69 5.18
N VAL A 35 1.82 5.56 4.17
CA VAL A 35 2.06 4.70 2.99
C VAL A 35 3.14 5.29 2.09
N GLU A 36 3.24 6.62 2.00
CA GLU A 36 4.13 7.29 1.06
C GLU A 36 5.53 7.52 1.65
N ALA A 37 5.60 7.85 2.94
CA ALA A 37 6.86 8.22 3.59
C ALA A 37 6.93 7.75 5.07
N PRO A 38 7.00 6.43 5.33
CA PRO A 38 7.18 5.93 6.68
C PRO A 38 8.56 6.32 7.25
N ASN A 39 8.60 6.89 8.45
CA ASN A 39 9.79 7.49 9.06
C ASN A 39 10.16 6.90 10.43
N VAL A 40 9.37 5.99 11.01
CA VAL A 40 9.65 5.41 12.34
C VAL A 40 11.05 4.81 12.43
N HIS A 41 11.50 4.12 11.37
CA HIS A 41 12.80 3.46 11.31
C HIS A 41 13.98 4.44 11.44
N LEU A 42 13.81 5.70 11.03
CA LEU A 42 14.84 6.74 11.15
C LEU A 42 15.10 7.17 12.61
N LEU A 43 14.12 7.00 13.49
CA LEU A 43 14.26 7.34 14.91
C LEU A 43 14.68 6.12 15.74
N LEU A 44 14.10 4.96 15.45
CA LEU A 44 14.32 3.74 16.25
C LEU A 44 15.54 2.92 15.84
N HIS A 45 16.06 3.11 14.62
CA HIS A 45 17.22 2.36 14.10
C HIS A 45 17.11 0.84 14.34
N PRO A 46 15.99 0.20 13.93
CA PRO A 46 15.75 -1.20 14.25
C PRO A 46 16.83 -2.11 13.65
N ARG A 47 17.22 -3.14 14.42
CA ARG A 47 18.14 -4.19 13.97
C ARG A 47 17.35 -5.47 13.75
N GLY A 48 17.76 -6.29 12.78
CA GLY A 48 17.08 -7.54 12.46
C GLY A 48 15.69 -7.32 11.86
N VAL A 49 15.56 -6.35 10.95
CA VAL A 49 14.30 -6.11 10.24
C VAL A 49 13.97 -7.33 9.40
N GLU A 50 12.83 -7.96 9.69
CA GLU A 50 12.27 -9.02 8.86
C GLU A 50 11.33 -8.42 7.82
N SER A 51 11.38 -8.95 6.61
CA SER A 51 10.43 -8.63 5.55
C SER A 51 9.82 -9.92 5.03
N ASN A 52 8.52 -9.85 4.78
CA ASN A 52 7.77 -10.95 4.20
C ASN A 52 7.05 -10.41 2.97
N PRO A 53 7.03 -11.13 1.84
CA PRO A 53 6.28 -10.70 0.68
C PRO A 53 4.78 -10.66 1.03
N VAL A 54 4.14 -9.56 0.66
CA VAL A 54 2.69 -9.40 0.74
C VAL A 54 2.13 -9.39 -0.68
N TYR A 55 0.99 -10.05 -0.87
CA TYR A 55 0.38 -10.20 -2.18
C TYR A 55 -1.02 -9.60 -2.17
N VAL A 56 -1.35 -8.87 -3.23
CA VAL A 56 -2.71 -8.43 -3.51
C VAL A 56 -3.29 -9.30 -4.63
N LYS A 57 -4.61 -9.44 -4.65
CA LYS A 57 -5.26 -10.12 -5.78
C LYS A 57 -5.14 -9.21 -7.00
N ALA A 58 -4.80 -9.79 -8.15
CA ALA A 58 -4.83 -9.09 -9.42
C ALA A 58 -5.59 -9.96 -10.43
N PRO A 59 -6.36 -9.34 -11.35
CA PRO A 59 -7.04 -10.08 -12.40
C PRO A 59 -6.01 -10.71 -13.35
N ARG A 60 -6.30 -11.92 -13.84
CA ARG A 60 -5.48 -12.58 -14.85
C ARG A 60 -6.27 -12.74 -16.12
N ILE A 61 -5.72 -12.28 -17.25
CA ILE A 61 -6.31 -12.52 -18.57
C ILE A 61 -5.96 -13.94 -19.01
N ILE A 62 -6.99 -14.67 -19.42
CA ILE A 62 -6.85 -16.00 -20.02
C ILE A 62 -6.99 -15.79 -21.52
N GLU A 63 -5.87 -15.66 -22.22
CA GLU A 63 -5.82 -15.30 -23.65
C GLU A 63 -6.67 -16.23 -24.52
N ASP A 64 -6.62 -17.54 -24.27
CA ASP A 64 -7.39 -18.55 -25.01
C ASP A 64 -8.91 -18.38 -24.90
N ARG A 65 -9.39 -17.61 -23.91
CA ARG A 65 -10.82 -17.31 -23.68
C ARG A 65 -11.16 -15.85 -23.94
N CYS A 66 -10.16 -15.02 -24.26
CA CYS A 66 -10.33 -13.59 -24.46
C CYS A 66 -10.73 -13.32 -25.91
N ASN A 67 -11.91 -12.75 -26.10
CA ASN A 67 -12.35 -12.24 -27.40
C ASN A 67 -12.12 -10.73 -27.56
N TYR A 68 -11.31 -10.12 -26.68
CA TYR A 68 -11.00 -8.69 -26.66
C TYR A 68 -12.24 -7.77 -26.57
N CYS A 69 -13.30 -8.23 -25.90
CA CYS A 69 -14.55 -7.47 -25.76
C CYS A 69 -14.47 -6.22 -24.87
N GLY A 70 -13.39 -6.01 -24.14
CA GLY A 70 -13.19 -4.81 -23.31
C GLY A 70 -13.95 -4.74 -21.99
N ARG A 71 -14.89 -5.66 -21.72
CA ARG A 71 -15.67 -5.68 -20.45
C ARG A 71 -14.83 -5.71 -19.17
N CYS A 72 -13.62 -6.27 -19.23
CA CYS A 72 -12.69 -6.25 -18.10
C CYS A 72 -12.16 -4.83 -17.80
N ALA A 73 -11.91 -4.02 -18.83
CA ALA A 73 -11.52 -2.63 -18.69
C ALA A 73 -12.69 -1.78 -18.18
N GLU A 74 -13.91 -1.99 -18.69
CA GLU A 74 -15.12 -1.31 -18.22
C GLU A 74 -15.41 -1.56 -16.74
N ALA A 75 -15.13 -2.78 -16.25
CA ALA A 75 -15.32 -3.15 -14.85
C ALA A 75 -14.20 -2.62 -13.93
N CYS A 76 -13.10 -2.09 -14.47
CA CYS A 76 -11.93 -1.68 -13.70
C CYS A 76 -12.06 -0.24 -13.19
N ASN A 77 -12.41 -0.08 -11.90
CA ASN A 77 -12.56 1.23 -11.26
C ASN A 77 -11.27 2.08 -11.25
N PHE A 78 -10.11 1.42 -11.31
CA PHE A 78 -8.80 2.06 -11.21
C PHE A 78 -8.15 2.32 -12.58
N ASN A 79 -8.85 1.99 -13.68
CA ASN A 79 -8.32 2.07 -15.04
C ASN A 79 -6.98 1.33 -15.23
N ALA A 80 -6.75 0.27 -14.43
CA ALA A 80 -5.56 -0.56 -14.49
C ALA A 80 -5.55 -1.49 -15.71
N ILE A 81 -6.67 -1.63 -16.43
CA ILE A 81 -6.79 -2.52 -17.59
C ILE A 81 -7.01 -1.68 -18.84
N PHE A 82 -6.12 -1.82 -19.81
CA PHE A 82 -6.30 -1.29 -21.16
C PHE A 82 -6.74 -2.41 -22.11
N ALA A 83 -7.80 -2.15 -22.87
CA ALA A 83 -8.34 -3.07 -23.85
C ALA A 83 -8.28 -2.47 -25.25
N ALA A 84 -7.64 -3.20 -26.18
CA ALA A 84 -7.62 -2.91 -27.60
C ALA A 84 -8.00 -4.16 -28.40
N ARG A 85 -8.31 -3.98 -29.69
CA ARG A 85 -8.53 -5.11 -30.59
C ARG A 85 -7.27 -5.97 -30.65
N GLY A 86 -7.36 -7.22 -30.18
CA GLY A 86 -6.26 -8.17 -30.19
C GLY A 86 -5.27 -8.04 -29.03
N ARG A 87 -5.51 -7.17 -28.03
CA ARG A 87 -4.63 -7.09 -26.85
C ARG A 87 -5.34 -6.58 -25.60
N ILE A 88 -5.08 -7.21 -24.46
CA ILE A 88 -5.38 -6.67 -23.13
C ILE A 88 -4.06 -6.43 -22.39
N ILE A 89 -3.95 -5.31 -21.68
CA ILE A 89 -2.79 -4.98 -20.85
C ILE A 89 -3.30 -4.67 -19.44
N LEU A 90 -2.73 -5.34 -18.44
CA LEU A 90 -2.87 -4.98 -17.03
C LEU A 90 -1.64 -4.17 -16.60
N PHE A 91 -1.88 -2.98 -16.06
CA PHE A 91 -0.89 -2.18 -15.36
C PHE A 91 -0.97 -2.52 -13.87
N GLU A 92 -0.07 -3.40 -13.41
CA GLU A 92 -0.09 -3.91 -12.04
C GLU A 92 0.07 -2.79 -11.01
N GLU A 93 0.79 -1.72 -11.35
CA GLU A 93 1.05 -0.56 -10.50
C GLU A 93 -0.21 0.28 -10.23
N LEU A 94 -1.22 0.20 -11.10
CA LEU A 94 -2.50 0.87 -10.94
C LEU A 94 -3.58 -0.06 -10.36
N CYS A 95 -3.26 -1.34 -10.15
CA CYS A 95 -4.20 -2.33 -9.66
C CYS A 95 -4.20 -2.31 -8.12
N HIS A 96 -5.31 -1.92 -7.52
CA HIS A 96 -5.46 -1.82 -6.07
C HIS A 96 -6.18 -3.02 -5.42
N GLY A 97 -6.31 -4.14 -6.15
CA GLY A 97 -7.03 -5.34 -5.68
C GLY A 97 -8.46 -5.41 -6.15
#